data_AF-A0A6Y3USE7-F1
#
_entry.id   AF-A0A6Y3USE7-F1
#
_cell.length_a   1.000
_cell.length_b   1.000
_cell.length_c   1.000
_cell.angle_alpha   90.00
_cell.angle_beta   90.00
_cell.angle_gamma   90.00
#
_symmetry.space_group_name_H-M   'P 1'
#
loop_
_entity.id
_entity.type
_entity.pdbx_description
1 polymer ?
#
loop_
_entity_poly.entity_id
_entity_poly.type
_entity_poly.pdbx_seq_one_letter_code
_entity_poly.pdbx_strand_id
1 'polypeptide(L)' 'MKILFIGESWHIHMIHSKGFDSFTSSKYEEGADYLLSCLRQGNIDVDYMPAHIVQTRFPQTAEALACY' A
#
# COMPACT_ATOMS: atom_id res chain seq x y z
N MET A 1 -17.60 -11.95 -1.01
CA MET A 1 -16.24 -12.34 -1.42
C MET A 1 -15.29 -11.47 -0.64
N LYS A 2 -14.40 -12.06 0.15
CA LYS A 2 -13.35 -11.33 0.87
C LYS A 2 -12.08 -11.43 0.04
N ILE A 3 -11.25 -10.40 0.00
CA ILE A 3 -9.96 -10.44 -0.68
C ILE A 3 -8.91 -9.72 0.13
N LEU A 4 -7.67 -10.19 0.02
CA LEU A 4 -6.48 -9.49 0.52
C LEU A 4 -5.77 -8.82 -0.67
N PHE A 5 -5.79 -7.49 -0.72
CA PHE A 5 -5.11 -6.70 -1.74
C PHE A 5 -3.76 -6.21 -1.21
N ILE A 6 -2.65 -6.62 -1.83
CA ILE A 6 -1.30 -6.34 -1.33
C ILE A 6 -0.54 -5.46 -2.31
N GLY A 7 0.11 -4.40 -1.82
CA GLY A 7 1.01 -3.56 -2.60
C GLY A 7 0.43 -2.18 -2.89
N GLU A 8 0.70 -1.66 -4.10
CA GLU A 8 0.24 -0.34 -4.58
C GLU A 8 0.50 0.80 -3.59
N SER A 9 1.67 0.80 -2.93
CA SER A 9 2.08 1.84 -1.99
C SER A 9 3.59 2.05 -2.04
N TRP A 10 4.06 3.28 -1.88
CA TRP A 10 5.50 3.59 -1.89
C TRP A 10 5.86 4.83 -1.07
N HIS A 11 7.12 4.87 -0.63
CA HIS A 11 7.73 6.04 -0.01
C HIS A 11 8.74 6.66 -0.98
N ILE A 12 8.55 7.94 -1.30
CA ILE A 12 9.45 8.73 -2.12
C ILE A 12 10.32 9.57 -1.19
N HIS A 13 11.64 9.45 -1.30
CA HIS A 13 12.57 10.39 -0.73
C HIS A 13 13.16 11.24 -1.85
N MET A 14 12.77 12.51 -1.90
CA MET A 14 13.23 13.45 -2.92
C MET A 14 14.33 14.33 -2.35
N ILE A 15 15.41 14.47 -3.11
CA ILE A 15 16.49 15.42 -2.85
C ILE A 15 16.37 16.52 -3.91
N HIS A 16 16.09 17.73 -3.46
CA HIS A 16 15.98 18.92 -4.31
C HIS A 16 17.29 19.68 -4.25
N SER A 17 18.13 19.53 -5.28
CA SER A 17 19.40 20.26 -5.40
C SER A 17 19.20 21.57 -6.16
N LYS A 18 19.56 22.70 -5.54
CA LYS A 18 19.40 24.05 -6.11
C LYS A 18 20.69 24.86 -5.92
N GLY A 19 21.57 24.79 -6.91
CA GLY A 19 22.88 25.41 -6.84
C GLY A 19 23.76 24.71 -5.80
N PHE A 20 24.21 25.45 -4.80
CA PHE A 20 25.03 24.90 -3.72
C PHE A 20 24.22 24.08 -2.72
N ASP A 21 22.98 24.47 -2.46
CA ASP A 21 22.16 23.89 -1.40
C ASP A 21 21.33 22.71 -1.88
N SER A 22 20.99 21.84 -0.93
CA SER A 22 19.96 20.82 -1.11
C SER A 22 19.01 20.80 0.07
N PHE A 23 17.77 20.46 -0.20
CA PHE A 23 16.78 20.15 0.83
C PHE A 23 16.02 18.90 0.43
N THR A 24 15.47 18.20 1.41
CA THR A 24 14.77 16.94 1.17
C THR A 24 13.29 17.09 1.45
N SER A 25 12.49 16.31 0.73
CA SER A 25 11.08 16.10 1.02
C SER A 25 10.77 14.62 0.93
N SER A 26 10.02 14.09 1.88
CA SER A 26 9.55 12.70 1.83
C SER A 26 8.04 12.68 1.62
N LYS A 27 7.56 11.76 0.78
CA LYS A 27 6.13 11.61 0.47
C LYS A 27 5.77 10.13 0.46
N TYR A 28 4.64 9.79 1.07
CA TYR A 28 4.02 8.48 0.95
C TYR A 28 2.82 8.57 0.00
N GLU A 29 2.64 7.58 -0.86
CA GLU A 29 1.52 7.51 -1.80
C GLU A 29 0.99 6.07 -1.91
N GLU A 30 -0.30 5.97 -2.20
CA GLU A 30 -1.01 4.74 -2.52
C GLU A 30 -1.60 4.87 -3.93
N GLY A 31 -1.41 3.85 -4.77
CA GLY A 31 -1.82 3.85 -6.18
C GLY A 31 -3.19 3.24 -6.43
N ALA A 32 -3.74 2.51 -5.45
CA ALA A 32 -4.90 1.66 -5.66
C ALA A 32 -6.25 2.30 -5.31
N ASP A 33 -6.28 3.55 -4.83
CA ASP A 33 -7.50 4.19 -4.28
C ASP A 33 -8.74 4.01 -5.17
N TYR A 34 -8.60 4.29 -6.46
CA TYR A 34 -9.71 4.15 -7.41
C TYR A 34 -10.17 2.70 -7.52
N LEU A 35 -9.25 1.75 -7.72
CA LEU A 35 -9.58 0.33 -7.82
C LEU A 35 -10.23 -0.20 -6.55
N LEU A 36 -9.67 0.10 -5.38
CA LEU A 36 -10.21 -0.29 -4.08
C LEU A 36 -11.62 0.29 -3.88
N SER A 37 -11.85 1.53 -4.33
CA SER A 37 -13.19 2.14 -4.28
C SER A 37 -14.20 1.39 -5.14
N CYS A 38 -13.84 1.01 -6.37
CA CYS A 38 -14.72 0.25 -7.27
C CYS A 38 -15.03 -1.15 -6.71
N LEU A 39 -14.04 -1.83 -6.14
CA LEU A 39 -14.24 -3.15 -5.52
C LEU A 39 -15.21 -3.08 -4.35
N ARG A 40 -15.03 -2.08 -3.48
CA ARG A 40 -15.94 -1.84 -2.33
C ARG A 40 -17.35 -1.48 -2.78
N GLN A 41 -17.49 -0.67 -3.83
CA GLN A 41 -18.81 -0.37 -4.45
C GLN A 41 -19.46 -1.61 -5.07
N GLY A 42 -18.66 -2.59 -5.51
CA GLY A 42 -19.12 -3.90 -5.97
C GLY A 42 -19.43 -4.89 -4.84
N ASN A 43 -19.54 -4.44 -3.58
CA ASN A 43 -19.76 -5.27 -2.38
C ASN A 43 -18.68 -6.35 -2.16
N ILE A 44 -17.44 -6.09 -2.58
CA ILE A 44 -16.29 -6.93 -2.25
C ILE A 44 -15.70 -6.42 -0.94
N ASP A 45 -15.49 -7.32 0.01
CA ASP A 45 -14.80 -7.02 1.26
C ASP A 45 -13.29 -7.04 1.01
N VAL A 46 -12.63 -5.88 1.11
CA VAL A 46 -11.23 -5.71 0.72
C VAL A 46 -10.40 -5.32 1.92
N ASP A 47 -9.55 -6.25 2.35
CA ASP A 47 -8.46 -5.95 3.28
C ASP A 47 -7.25 -5.49 2.46
N TYR A 48 -6.88 -4.22 2.63
CA TYR A 48 -5.76 -3.62 1.92
C TYR A 48 -4.49 -3.64 2.78
N MET A 49 -3.41 -4.19 2.23
CA MET A 49 -2.10 -4.29 2.87
C MET A 49 -1.04 -3.56 2.03
N PRO A 50 -0.66 -2.34 2.41
CA PRO A 50 0.45 -1.62 1.79
C PRO A 50 1.76 -2.42 1.84
N ALA A 51 2.64 -2.19 0.88
CA ALA A 51 3.91 -2.92 0.72
C ALA A 51 4.79 -2.89 1.99
N HIS A 52 4.85 -1.75 2.68
CA HIS A 52 5.64 -1.62 3.92
C HIS A 52 5.03 -2.39 5.11
N ILE A 53 3.72 -2.68 5.09
CA ILE A 53 3.05 -3.46 6.13
C ILE A 53 3.35 -4.95 5.98
N VAL A 54 3.52 -5.45 4.75
CA VAL A 54 3.92 -6.85 4.47
C VAL A 54 5.16 -7.24 5.28
N GLN A 55 6.13 -6.32 5.38
CA GLN A 55 7.39 -6.56 6.08
C GLN A 55 7.23 -6.92 7.56
N THR A 56 6.14 -6.50 8.20
CA THR A 56 5.94 -6.65 9.66
C THR A 56 4.70 -7.45 10.03
N ARG A 57 3.71 -7.57 9.14
CA ARG A 57 2.38 -8.11 9.44
C ARG A 57 1.85 -9.07 8.39
N PHE A 58 2.68 -9.55 7.46
CA PHE A 58 2.22 -10.57 6.53
C PHE A 58 1.79 -11.85 7.30
N PRO A 59 0.62 -12.44 7.00
CA PRO A 59 0.17 -13.66 7.64
C PRO A 59 1.17 -14.80 7.46
N GLN A 60 1.55 -15.45 8.55
CA GLN A 60 2.64 -16.43 8.56
C GLN A 60 2.18 -17.86 8.33
N THR A 61 0.87 -18.11 8.21
CA THR A 61 0.32 -19.45 8.03
C THR A 61 -0.75 -19.48 6.93
N ALA A 62 -0.93 -20.65 6.33
CA ALA A 62 -1.94 -20.86 5.29
C ALA A 62 -3.36 -20.67 5.84
N GLU A 63 -3.61 -21.06 7.09
CA GLU A 63 -4.90 -20.91 7.77
C GLU A 63 -5.28 -19.44 7.93
N ALA A 64 -4.31 -18.57 8.22
CA ALA A 64 -4.53 -17.13 8.33
C ALA A 64 -4.85 -16.50 6.95
N LEU A 65 -4.36 -17.08 5.86
CA LEU A 65 -4.69 -16.65 4.49
C LEU A 65 -6.01 -17.26 3.98
N ALA A 66 -6.43 -18.41 4.48
CA ALA A 66 -7.62 -19.13 4.02
C ALA A 66 -8.95 -18.42 4.31
N CYS A 67 -8.93 -17.35 5.10
CA CYS A 67 -10.11 -16.51 5.36
C CYS A 67 -10.40 -15.48 4.25
N TYR A 68 -9.52 -15.39 3.25
CA TYR A 68 -9.65 -14.55 2.06
C TYR A 68 -10.07 -15.40 0.86
#